data_AF-A0A9C8L7T8-F1
#
_entry.id   AF-A0A9C8L7T8-F1
#
_cell.length_a   1.000
_cell.length_b   1.000
_cell.length_c   1.000
_cell.angle_alpha   90.00
_cell.angle_beta   90.00
_cell.angle_gamma   90.00
#
_symmetry.space_group_name_H-M   'P 1'
#
loop_
_entity.id
_entity.type
_entity.pdbx_description
1 polymer ?
#
loop_
_entity_poly.entity_id
_entity_poly.type
_entity_poly.pdbx_seq_one_letter_code
_entity_poly.pdbx_strand_id
1 'polypeptide(L)'
;MNTALNLIYFHELPTSIFRKARCNLYVNYVNDFLRQQGYQIVVFDSGTSDTNQQHADIFVSPPSEQLAGEETVNPFERLLLRTTLGLLFFERESLAERPGDGVIASANRELDVRRARIEHAFTHLPDYADQEGRYFLFAHIYLPHFPFLYGPDGEALPYHENVNLYWYQVEPENYVEYYTYQIDYLNQAILDTVDAILEKSEKPVVIILQSDHGDEKYLGWHAPSTQGVNVRSAAFSAIYFSDHVYDALYPTMTTVNTFRVTLNHWFGTQYPLLPDKVFFHEHTALTSFNTKPKFVDSCAQFNICLPAHPD
;
A
#
# COMPACT_ATOMS: atom_id res chain seq x y z
N MET A 1 -3.35 6.64 5.80
CA MET A 1 -4.56 6.61 6.66
C MET A 1 -5.79 6.54 5.77
N ASN A 2 -6.71 5.61 6.05
CA ASN A 2 -7.72 5.19 5.09
C ASN A 2 -8.97 6.08 5.07
N THR A 3 -8.86 7.21 4.38
CA THR A 3 -9.96 8.17 4.15
C THR A 3 -10.95 7.65 3.10
N ALA A 4 -10.43 7.09 1.99
CA ALA A 4 -11.24 6.66 0.84
C ALA A 4 -12.24 5.55 1.18
N LEU A 5 -11.81 4.49 1.85
CA LEU A 5 -12.68 3.34 2.18
C LEU A 5 -13.60 3.61 3.38
N ASN A 6 -13.47 4.76 4.03
CA ASN A 6 -14.36 5.20 5.10
C ASN A 6 -15.28 6.34 4.67
N LEU A 7 -15.17 6.82 3.44
CA LEU A 7 -15.96 7.93 2.89
C LEU A 7 -15.80 9.25 3.66
N ILE A 8 -14.97 9.35 4.70
CA ILE A 8 -14.83 10.55 5.53
C ILE A 8 -13.37 10.85 5.78
N TYR A 9 -13.05 12.12 6.02
CA TYR A 9 -11.71 12.49 6.42
C TYR A 9 -11.33 11.82 7.74
N PHE A 10 -10.13 11.22 7.74
CA PHE A 10 -9.67 10.40 8.86
C PHE A 10 -9.74 11.09 10.23
N HIS A 11 -9.47 12.41 10.28
CA HIS A 11 -9.50 13.18 11.53
C HIS A 11 -10.91 13.48 12.05
N GLU A 12 -11.93 13.35 11.20
CA GLU A 12 -13.34 13.54 11.55
C GLU A 12 -13.95 12.29 12.22
N LEU A 13 -13.29 11.12 12.13
CA LEU A 13 -13.73 9.91 12.82
C LEU A 13 -13.93 10.16 14.33
N PRO A 14 -15.01 9.67 14.97
CA PRO A 14 -15.15 9.72 16.42
C PRO A 14 -13.93 9.13 17.12
N THR A 15 -13.50 9.69 18.26
CA THR A 15 -12.25 9.27 18.95
C THR A 15 -12.21 7.78 19.29
N SER A 16 -13.35 7.17 19.60
CA SER A 16 -13.47 5.72 19.85
C SER A 16 -13.17 4.87 18.63
N ILE A 17 -13.55 5.35 17.43
CA ILE A 17 -13.32 4.68 16.15
C ILE A 17 -11.90 4.96 15.67
N PHE A 18 -11.46 6.22 15.75
CA PHE A 18 -10.12 6.66 15.39
C PHE A 18 -9.02 5.77 15.97
N ARG A 19 -9.11 5.43 17.28
CA ARG A 19 -8.09 4.59 17.94
C ARG A 19 -7.98 3.20 17.33
N LYS A 20 -9.09 2.63 16.89
CA LYS A 20 -9.13 1.31 16.25
C LYS A 20 -8.67 1.38 14.80
N ALA A 21 -9.01 2.44 14.09
CA ALA A 21 -8.69 2.65 12.67
C ALA A 21 -7.30 3.28 12.41
N ARG A 22 -6.53 3.59 13.46
CA ARG A 22 -5.27 4.37 13.36
C ARG A 22 -4.24 3.75 12.43
N CYS A 23 -4.06 2.44 12.54
CA CYS A 23 -3.00 1.72 11.83
C CYS A 23 -3.55 0.56 11.01
N ASN A 24 -4.86 0.37 10.91
CA ASN A 24 -5.42 -0.75 10.17
C ASN A 24 -6.75 -0.42 9.49
N LEU A 25 -7.23 -1.37 8.69
CA LEU A 25 -8.49 -1.29 7.96
C LEU A 25 -9.65 -2.01 8.66
N TYR A 26 -9.59 -2.17 9.99
CA TYR A 26 -10.69 -2.77 10.77
C TYR A 26 -12.00 -1.98 10.61
N VAL A 27 -11.88 -0.67 10.41
CA VAL A 27 -13.01 0.21 10.07
C VAL A 27 -12.94 0.50 8.58
N ASN A 28 -13.94 0.00 7.85
CA ASN A 28 -14.05 0.13 6.40
C ASN A 28 -15.54 0.17 6.02
N TYR A 29 -16.09 1.39 5.90
CA TYR A 29 -17.51 1.59 5.58
C TYR A 29 -17.88 1.15 4.17
N VAL A 30 -16.93 1.17 3.23
CA VAL A 30 -17.14 0.64 1.88
C VAL A 30 -17.37 -0.86 1.91
N ASN A 31 -16.56 -1.62 2.67
CA ASN A 31 -16.80 -3.05 2.86
C ASN A 31 -18.17 -3.31 3.47
N ASP A 32 -18.53 -2.58 4.54
CA ASP A 32 -19.82 -2.74 5.21
C ASP A 32 -21.00 -2.47 4.27
N PHE A 33 -20.91 -1.43 3.44
CA PHE A 33 -21.92 -1.12 2.43
C PHE A 33 -22.02 -2.21 1.36
N LEU A 34 -20.90 -2.60 0.75
CA LEU A 34 -20.90 -3.56 -0.37
C LEU A 34 -21.41 -4.94 0.07
N ARG A 35 -21.11 -5.37 1.31
CA ARG A 35 -21.67 -6.60 1.89
C ARG A 35 -23.18 -6.56 2.00
N GLN A 36 -23.75 -5.42 2.38
CA GLN A 36 -25.21 -5.24 2.41
C GLN A 36 -25.83 -5.31 1.00
N GLN A 37 -25.05 -4.97 -0.04
CA GLN A 37 -25.44 -5.12 -1.44
C GLN A 37 -25.17 -6.53 -2.01
N GLY A 38 -24.76 -7.48 -1.17
CA GLY A 38 -24.51 -8.87 -1.52
C GLY A 38 -23.14 -9.13 -2.15
N TYR A 39 -22.18 -8.23 -2.00
CA TYR A 39 -20.80 -8.47 -2.43
C TYR A 39 -20.05 -9.32 -1.41
N GLN A 40 -19.20 -10.21 -1.93
CA GLN A 40 -18.17 -10.89 -1.15
C GLN A 40 -16.89 -10.04 -1.16
N ILE A 41 -16.28 -9.89 0.02
CA ILE A 41 -15.04 -9.14 0.19
C ILE A 41 -13.86 -10.08 0.02
N VAL A 42 -13.03 -9.81 -0.97
CA VAL A 42 -11.81 -10.57 -1.28
C VAL A 42 -10.61 -9.71 -0.94
N VAL A 43 -9.74 -10.20 -0.05
CA VAL A 43 -8.53 -9.48 0.36
C VAL A 43 -7.31 -10.29 -0.06
N PHE A 44 -6.41 -9.65 -0.81
CA PHE A 44 -5.14 -10.25 -1.20
C PHE A 44 -4.08 -9.94 -0.14
N ASP A 45 -3.25 -10.94 0.18
CA ASP A 45 -2.19 -10.84 1.18
C ASP A 45 -1.13 -9.81 0.78
N SER A 46 -1.16 -8.66 1.45
CA SER A 46 -0.19 -7.59 1.29
C SER A 46 1.11 -7.79 2.08
N GLY A 47 1.15 -8.79 2.98
CA GLY A 47 2.25 -9.03 3.91
C GLY A 47 2.29 -8.08 5.12
N THR A 48 1.33 -7.17 5.27
CA THR A 48 1.24 -6.26 6.42
C THR A 48 -0.10 -6.35 7.12
N SER A 49 -0.08 -6.32 8.47
CA SER A 49 -1.29 -6.28 9.29
C SER A 49 -2.15 -5.05 9.01
N ASP A 50 -1.56 -3.95 8.57
CA ASP A 50 -2.25 -2.68 8.42
C ASP A 50 -3.36 -2.76 7.37
N THR A 51 -3.14 -3.55 6.31
CA THR A 51 -4.14 -3.77 5.25
C THR A 51 -4.78 -5.14 5.28
N ASN A 52 -4.12 -6.16 5.84
CA ASN A 52 -4.73 -7.48 5.98
C ASN A 52 -5.75 -7.56 7.12
N GLN A 53 -5.63 -6.74 8.16
CA GLN A 53 -6.61 -6.69 9.27
C GLN A 53 -7.86 -5.89 8.89
N GLN A 54 -8.67 -6.48 8.04
CA GLN A 54 -10.03 -6.04 7.71
C GLN A 54 -10.95 -7.24 7.54
N HIS A 55 -12.24 -6.99 7.39
CA HIS A 55 -13.17 -8.05 7.02
C HIS A 55 -12.79 -8.63 5.65
N ALA A 56 -12.70 -9.95 5.56
CA ALA A 56 -12.51 -10.70 4.33
C ALA A 56 -13.40 -11.95 4.36
N ASP A 57 -14.24 -12.12 3.33
CA ASP A 57 -14.96 -13.38 3.13
C ASP A 57 -14.02 -14.41 2.49
N ILE A 58 -13.09 -13.94 1.65
CA ILE A 58 -12.03 -14.74 1.02
C ILE A 58 -10.70 -14.02 1.22
N PHE A 59 -9.68 -14.73 1.69
CA PHE A 59 -8.30 -14.23 1.83
C PHE A 59 -7.40 -14.98 0.86
N VAL A 60 -6.80 -14.27 -0.10
CA VAL A 60 -5.98 -14.84 -1.18
C VAL A 60 -4.51 -14.60 -0.85
N SER A 61 -3.74 -15.68 -0.67
CA SER A 61 -2.32 -15.61 -0.35
C SER A 61 -1.53 -16.66 -1.11
N PRO A 62 -0.22 -16.44 -1.35
CA PRO A 62 0.66 -17.48 -1.87
C PRO A 62 0.58 -18.77 -1.03
N PRO A 63 0.83 -19.95 -1.63
CA PRO A 63 0.95 -21.23 -0.91
C PRO A 63 1.90 -21.14 0.28
N SER A 64 1.59 -21.86 1.36
CA SER A 64 2.39 -21.81 2.58
C SER A 64 3.84 -22.23 2.36
N GLU A 65 4.16 -23.11 1.40
CA GLU A 65 5.56 -23.45 1.11
C GLU A 65 6.35 -22.29 0.49
N GLN A 66 5.69 -21.36 -0.21
CA GLN A 66 6.33 -20.14 -0.71
C GLN A 66 6.52 -19.09 0.38
N LEU A 67 5.73 -19.15 1.46
CA LEU A 67 5.80 -18.25 2.61
C LEU A 67 6.67 -18.81 3.76
N ALA A 68 6.76 -20.13 3.88
CA ALA A 68 7.52 -20.85 4.88
C ALA A 68 8.90 -21.20 4.32
N GLY A 69 9.89 -20.37 4.61
CA GLY A 69 11.27 -20.81 4.50
C GLY A 69 11.59 -21.86 5.56
N GLU A 70 12.42 -22.85 5.25
CA GLU A 70 12.95 -23.79 6.26
C GLU A 70 13.44 -23.00 7.48
N GLU A 71 12.69 -23.14 8.59
CA GLU A 71 12.89 -22.38 9.82
C GLU A 71 14.04 -23.02 10.61
N THR A 72 15.14 -22.30 10.73
CA THR A 72 16.12 -22.59 11.79
C THR A 72 16.27 -21.45 12.79
N VAL A 73 15.93 -20.21 12.43
CA VAL A 73 16.00 -19.04 13.33
C VAL A 73 15.01 -17.94 12.88
N ASN A 74 14.17 -17.43 13.78
CA ASN A 74 13.19 -16.37 13.47
C ASN A 74 13.78 -14.94 13.54
N PRO A 75 13.08 -13.90 13.03
CA PRO A 75 13.59 -12.52 13.02
C PRO A 75 13.92 -11.93 14.40
N PHE A 76 13.19 -12.31 15.45
CA PHE A 76 13.44 -11.85 16.82
C PHE A 76 14.71 -12.49 17.40
N GLU A 77 14.90 -13.79 17.20
CA GLU A 77 16.12 -14.51 17.58
C GLU A 77 17.33 -13.96 16.84
N ARG A 78 17.17 -13.55 15.57
CA ARG A 78 18.23 -12.89 14.79
C ARG A 78 18.56 -11.49 15.31
N LEU A 79 17.55 -10.70 15.68
CA LEU A 79 17.78 -9.40 16.33
C LEU A 79 18.53 -9.59 17.65
N LEU A 80 18.08 -10.55 18.47
CA LEU A 80 18.71 -10.89 19.74
C LEU A 80 20.16 -11.33 19.55
N LEU A 81 20.45 -12.18 18.57
CA LEU A 81 21.81 -12.59 18.23
C LEU A 81 22.69 -11.41 17.77
N ARG A 82 22.10 -10.43 17.06
CA ARG A 82 22.78 -9.22 16.56
C ARG A 82 23.03 -8.16 17.63
N THR A 83 22.21 -8.08 18.67
CA THR A 83 22.31 -7.04 19.71
C THR A 83 22.93 -7.56 21.01
N THR A 84 23.41 -8.80 21.03
CA THR A 84 24.00 -9.44 22.22
C THR A 84 25.38 -10.03 21.91
N LEU A 85 26.01 -10.63 22.93
CA LEU A 85 27.26 -11.39 22.81
C LEU A 85 27.16 -12.59 21.84
N GLY A 86 25.97 -12.89 21.30
CA GLY A 86 25.74 -13.85 20.20
C GLY A 86 26.62 -13.58 18.96
N LEU A 87 26.97 -12.32 18.70
CA LEU A 87 27.93 -11.91 17.67
C LEU A 87 29.28 -12.65 17.75
N LEU A 88 29.76 -12.97 18.96
CA LEU A 88 31.05 -13.65 19.17
C LEU A 88 31.02 -15.14 18.77
N PHE A 89 29.83 -15.75 18.71
CA PHE A 89 29.67 -17.14 18.27
C PHE A 89 29.66 -17.27 16.74
N PHE A 90 29.25 -16.21 16.02
CA PHE A 90 29.38 -16.14 14.55
C PHE A 90 30.83 -15.98 14.08
N GLU A 91 31.71 -15.41 14.91
CA GLU A 91 33.14 -15.30 14.59
C GLU A 91 33.90 -16.63 14.72
N ARG A 92 33.31 -17.65 15.37
CA ARG A 92 34.05 -18.86 15.77
C ARG A 92 33.56 -20.17 15.17
N GLU A 93 32.34 -20.26 14.64
CA GLU A 93 31.81 -21.48 14.00
C GLU A 93 31.45 -21.25 12.53
N SER A 94 32.42 -21.48 11.64
CA SER A 94 32.27 -22.09 10.30
C SER A 94 33.52 -21.78 9.46
N LEU A 95 34.30 -22.80 9.11
CA LEU A 95 35.39 -22.71 8.14
C LEU A 95 34.90 -22.88 6.67
N ALA A 96 33.62 -22.56 6.38
CA ALA A 96 33.07 -22.67 5.02
C ALA A 96 32.13 -21.53 4.60
N GLU A 97 31.53 -20.78 5.53
CA GLU A 97 30.59 -19.70 5.21
C GLU A 97 31.00 -18.43 5.96
N ARG A 98 31.05 -17.29 5.26
CA ARG A 98 31.42 -16.02 5.89
C ARG A 98 30.27 -15.62 6.84
N PRO A 99 30.56 -14.98 7.99
CA PRO A 99 29.54 -14.56 8.98
C PRO A 99 28.39 -13.69 8.44
N GLY A 100 28.48 -13.16 7.21
CA GLY A 100 27.43 -12.40 6.52
C GLY A 100 26.50 -13.22 5.60
N ASP A 101 26.86 -14.44 5.22
CA ASP A 101 26.17 -15.19 4.16
C ASP A 101 24.75 -15.62 4.59
N GLY A 102 24.60 -16.11 5.82
CA GLY A 102 23.28 -16.47 6.37
C GLY A 102 22.35 -15.27 6.58
N VAL A 103 22.91 -14.08 6.82
CA VAL A 103 22.14 -12.83 6.93
C VAL A 103 21.67 -12.36 5.56
N ILE A 104 22.56 -12.38 4.57
CA ILE A 104 22.23 -12.01 3.19
C ILE A 104 21.16 -12.98 2.64
N ALA A 105 21.31 -14.29 2.87
CA ALA A 105 20.32 -15.29 2.49
C ALA A 105 18.96 -15.05 3.18
N SER A 106 18.96 -14.69 4.46
CA SER A 106 17.74 -14.30 5.18
C SER A 106 17.06 -13.08 4.56
N ALA A 107 17.82 -12.02 4.28
CA ALA A 107 17.27 -10.78 3.73
C ALA A 107 16.66 -11.05 2.36
N ASN A 108 17.41 -11.74 1.49
CA ASN A 108 16.92 -12.13 0.17
C ASN A 108 15.67 -13.00 0.25
N ARG A 109 15.59 -13.95 1.19
CA ARG A 109 14.37 -14.74 1.40
C ARG A 109 13.16 -13.87 1.76
N GLU A 110 13.33 -12.83 2.56
CA GLU A 110 12.26 -11.88 2.86
C GLU A 110 11.83 -11.09 1.61
N LEU A 111 12.79 -10.64 0.81
CA LEU A 111 12.50 -9.97 -0.47
C LEU A 111 11.74 -10.90 -1.42
N ASP A 112 12.13 -12.17 -1.50
CA ASP A 112 11.47 -13.19 -2.30
C ASP A 112 10.01 -13.40 -1.87
N VAL A 113 9.76 -13.46 -0.56
CA VAL A 113 8.39 -13.57 -0.01
C VAL A 113 7.55 -12.33 -0.34
N ARG A 114 8.14 -11.12 -0.32
CA ARG A 114 7.45 -9.88 -0.72
C ARG A 114 7.09 -9.91 -2.21
N ARG A 115 8.04 -10.28 -3.07
CA ARG A 115 7.81 -10.45 -4.52
C ARG A 115 6.73 -11.49 -4.80
N ALA A 116 6.79 -12.65 -4.15
CA ALA A 116 5.81 -13.71 -4.31
C ALA A 116 4.38 -13.24 -3.99
N ARG A 117 4.18 -12.40 -2.96
CA ARG A 117 2.86 -11.81 -2.67
C ARG A 117 2.36 -10.87 -3.78
N ILE A 118 3.24 -10.00 -4.28
CA ILE A 118 2.93 -9.05 -5.35
C ILE A 118 2.57 -9.79 -6.64
N GLU A 119 3.44 -10.72 -7.07
CA GLU A 119 3.25 -11.55 -8.26
C GLU A 119 1.97 -12.39 -8.14
N HIS A 120 1.71 -12.97 -6.96
CA HIS A 120 0.50 -13.75 -6.72
C HIS A 120 -0.77 -12.90 -6.80
N ALA A 121 -0.75 -11.67 -6.29
CA ALA A 121 -1.90 -10.76 -6.40
C ALA A 121 -2.20 -10.41 -7.86
N PHE A 122 -1.20 -10.00 -8.65
CA PHE A 122 -1.39 -9.70 -10.07
C PHE A 122 -1.85 -10.91 -10.87
N THR A 123 -1.32 -12.10 -10.56
CA THR A 123 -1.71 -13.36 -11.24
C THR A 123 -3.19 -13.72 -11.00
N HIS A 124 -3.70 -13.52 -9.78
CA HIS A 124 -5.02 -14.05 -9.38
C HIS A 124 -6.12 -12.98 -9.29
N LEU A 125 -5.80 -11.69 -9.42
CA LEU A 125 -6.81 -10.64 -9.57
C LEU A 125 -7.75 -10.91 -10.76
N PRO A 126 -7.26 -11.31 -11.96
CA PRO A 126 -8.11 -11.63 -13.10
C PRO A 126 -9.04 -12.84 -12.94
N ASP A 127 -8.80 -13.71 -11.96
CA ASP A 127 -9.60 -14.94 -11.77
C ASP A 127 -11.04 -14.64 -11.31
N TYR A 128 -11.31 -13.43 -10.83
CA TYR A 128 -12.65 -13.02 -10.38
C TYR A 128 -13.47 -12.30 -11.46
N ALA A 129 -12.88 -12.05 -12.63
CA ALA A 129 -13.50 -11.31 -13.73
C ALA A 129 -14.71 -12.05 -14.32
N ASP A 130 -14.58 -13.37 -14.51
CA ASP A 130 -15.61 -14.28 -15.04
C ASP A 130 -16.30 -15.13 -13.94
N GLN A 131 -15.76 -15.13 -12.71
CA GLN A 131 -16.33 -15.88 -11.60
C GLN A 131 -17.77 -15.43 -11.27
N GLU A 132 -18.67 -16.39 -11.05
CA GLU A 132 -20.05 -16.12 -10.62
C GLU A 132 -20.08 -15.35 -9.30
N GLY A 133 -20.95 -14.35 -9.18
CA GLY A 133 -21.12 -13.54 -7.98
C GLY A 133 -20.57 -12.11 -8.10
N ARG A 134 -20.72 -11.35 -7.01
CA ARG A 134 -20.32 -9.95 -6.89
C ARG A 134 -19.16 -9.86 -5.92
N TYR A 135 -18.03 -9.32 -6.35
CA TYR A 135 -16.81 -9.28 -5.56
C TYR A 135 -16.34 -7.84 -5.39
N PHE A 136 -15.92 -7.50 -4.17
CA PHE A 136 -15.08 -6.34 -3.91
C PHE A 136 -13.67 -6.86 -3.65
N LEU A 137 -12.78 -6.61 -4.60
CA LEU A 137 -11.39 -7.04 -4.53
C LEU A 137 -10.54 -5.92 -3.95
N PHE A 138 -9.87 -6.21 -2.85
CA PHE A 138 -8.87 -5.32 -2.25
C PHE A 138 -7.50 -5.97 -2.33
N ALA A 139 -6.63 -5.40 -3.17
CA ALA A 139 -5.23 -5.80 -3.29
C ALA A 139 -4.35 -4.59 -2.96
N HIS A 140 -3.64 -4.66 -1.82
CA HIS A 140 -2.64 -3.66 -1.48
C HIS A 140 -1.28 -4.12 -1.98
N ILE A 141 -0.88 -3.59 -3.14
CA ILE A 141 0.41 -3.88 -3.76
C ILE A 141 1.47 -3.03 -3.08
N TYR A 142 2.42 -3.67 -2.39
CA TYR A 142 3.45 -2.98 -1.61
C TYR A 142 4.64 -2.51 -2.49
N LEU A 143 4.32 -1.82 -3.58
CA LEU A 143 5.24 -1.16 -4.51
C LEU A 143 4.78 0.28 -4.75
N PRO A 144 5.69 1.24 -4.98
CA PRO A 144 7.15 1.11 -5.04
C PRO A 144 7.84 1.28 -3.66
N HIS A 145 7.17 0.92 -2.56
CA HIS A 145 7.71 1.09 -1.21
C HIS A 145 9.03 0.31 -1.03
N PHE A 146 9.98 0.87 -0.28
CA PHE A 146 11.22 0.18 0.05
C PHE A 146 10.96 -1.05 0.96
N PRO A 147 11.73 -2.13 0.86
CA PRO A 147 12.92 -2.31 0.04
C PRO A 147 12.57 -2.46 -1.44
N PHE A 148 13.38 -1.90 -2.33
CA PHE A 148 13.24 -2.10 -3.77
C PHE A 148 13.53 -3.57 -4.10
N LEU A 149 12.64 -4.16 -4.90
CA LEU A 149 12.54 -5.60 -5.15
C LEU A 149 12.96 -5.98 -6.57
N TYR A 150 12.82 -5.06 -7.52
CA TYR A 150 12.99 -5.32 -8.95
C TYR A 150 14.12 -4.48 -9.56
N GLY A 151 14.85 -5.06 -10.50
CA GLY A 151 15.81 -4.37 -11.36
C GLY A 151 15.13 -3.76 -12.61
N PRO A 152 15.91 -3.15 -13.51
CA PRO A 152 15.40 -2.45 -14.70
C PRO A 152 14.56 -3.31 -15.64
N ASP A 153 14.82 -4.62 -15.70
CA ASP A 153 14.10 -5.55 -16.58
C ASP A 153 13.03 -6.37 -15.82
N GLY A 154 12.71 -5.96 -14.58
CA GLY A 154 11.78 -6.69 -13.71
C GLY A 154 12.38 -7.95 -13.08
N GLU A 155 13.68 -8.17 -13.20
CA GLU A 155 14.40 -9.23 -12.52
C GLU A 155 14.47 -8.98 -11.01
N ALA A 156 14.61 -10.03 -10.21
CA ALA A 156 14.77 -9.88 -8.77
C ALA A 156 16.05 -9.08 -8.47
N LEU A 157 15.93 -8.03 -7.66
CA LEU A 157 17.04 -7.24 -7.16
C LEU A 157 17.50 -7.81 -5.80
N PRO A 158 18.58 -8.61 -5.75
CA PRO A 158 19.08 -9.15 -4.51
C PRO A 158 19.75 -8.09 -3.64
N TYR A 159 19.65 -8.29 -2.34
CA TYR A 159 20.39 -7.59 -1.32
C TYR A 159 21.88 -8.03 -1.31
N HIS A 160 22.80 -7.06 -1.23
CA HIS A 160 24.24 -7.29 -1.17
C HIS A 160 24.92 -6.57 0.02
N GLU A 161 25.82 -7.32 0.70
CA GLU A 161 26.88 -7.04 1.70
C GLU A 161 26.81 -5.88 2.73
N ASN A 162 26.02 -4.80 2.59
CA ASN A 162 26.03 -3.66 3.52
C ASN A 162 24.97 -3.75 4.62
N VAL A 163 24.93 -4.85 5.36
CA VAL A 163 24.02 -5.05 6.50
C VAL A 163 24.27 -3.99 7.57
N ASN A 164 23.37 -3.02 7.69
CA ASN A 164 23.33 -2.09 8.82
C ASN A 164 22.11 -2.39 9.71
N LEU A 165 22.01 -1.68 10.85
CA LEU A 165 20.92 -1.82 11.82
C LEU A 165 19.50 -1.63 11.23
N TYR A 166 19.39 -1.01 10.05
CA TYR A 166 18.15 -0.70 9.36
C TYR A 166 17.80 -1.65 8.22
N TRP A 167 18.50 -2.80 8.09
CA TRP A 167 18.23 -3.96 7.20
C TRP A 167 18.15 -3.70 5.68
N TYR A 168 17.90 -2.46 5.24
CA TYR A 168 17.86 -2.03 3.85
C TYR A 168 18.14 -0.52 3.78
N GLN A 169 19.19 -0.13 3.07
CA GLN A 169 19.50 1.27 2.78
C GLN A 169 19.95 1.38 1.33
N VAL A 170 19.37 2.34 0.62
CA VAL A 170 19.76 2.70 -0.73
C VAL A 170 20.55 3.99 -0.64
N GLU A 171 21.70 4.04 -1.30
CA GLU A 171 22.47 5.28 -1.39
C GLU A 171 21.60 6.39 -1.98
N PRO A 172 21.55 7.60 -1.39
CA PRO A 172 20.64 8.66 -1.79
C PRO A 172 20.65 8.99 -3.29
N GLU A 173 21.81 8.83 -3.93
CA GLU A 173 22.07 9.05 -5.35
C GLU A 173 21.37 8.01 -6.23
N ASN A 174 21.29 6.75 -5.79
CA ASN A 174 20.69 5.65 -6.54
C ASN A 174 19.18 5.51 -6.28
N TYR A 175 18.65 6.19 -5.27
CA TYR A 175 17.24 6.05 -4.87
C TYR A 175 16.26 6.33 -6.02
N VAL A 176 16.49 7.39 -6.80
CA VAL A 176 15.59 7.76 -7.90
C VAL A 176 15.59 6.67 -8.97
N GLU A 177 16.76 6.15 -9.31
CA GLU A 177 16.95 5.09 -10.28
C GLU A 177 16.23 3.79 -9.85
N TYR A 178 16.50 3.30 -8.64
CA TYR A 178 15.83 2.09 -8.15
C TYR A 178 14.33 2.26 -7.95
N TYR A 179 13.87 3.45 -7.56
CA TYR A 179 12.44 3.77 -7.50
C TYR A 179 11.81 3.68 -8.88
N THR A 180 12.47 4.21 -9.92
CA THR A 180 12.01 4.10 -11.31
C THR A 180 11.90 2.64 -11.76
N TYR A 181 12.86 1.77 -11.41
CA TYR A 181 12.75 0.33 -11.72
C TYR A 181 11.50 -0.31 -11.12
N GLN A 182 11.10 0.10 -9.91
CA GLN A 182 9.87 -0.42 -9.31
C GLN A 182 8.63 0.05 -10.06
N ILE A 183 8.63 1.32 -10.49
CA ILE A 183 7.54 1.91 -11.28
C ILE A 183 7.42 1.24 -12.65
N ASP A 184 8.54 0.96 -13.32
CA ASP A 184 8.56 0.32 -14.63
C ASP A 184 7.95 -1.09 -14.56
N TYR A 185 8.38 -1.91 -13.59
CA TYR A 185 7.77 -3.22 -13.32
C TYR A 185 6.28 -3.09 -12.97
N LEU A 186 5.94 -2.18 -12.05
CA LEU A 186 4.58 -1.99 -11.57
C LEU A 186 3.62 -1.59 -12.70
N ASN A 187 4.05 -0.68 -13.57
CA ASN A 187 3.25 -0.25 -14.73
C ASN A 187 2.96 -1.42 -15.67
N GLN A 188 3.97 -2.23 -15.99
CA GLN A 188 3.79 -3.40 -16.85
C GLN A 188 2.81 -4.40 -16.22
N ALA A 189 3.03 -4.77 -14.95
CA ALA A 189 2.18 -5.72 -14.24
C ALA A 189 0.73 -5.24 -14.11
N ILE A 190 0.51 -3.94 -13.85
CA ILE A 190 -0.82 -3.33 -13.79
C ILE A 190 -1.51 -3.40 -15.15
N LEU A 191 -0.83 -3.01 -16.23
CA LEU A 191 -1.40 -3.02 -17.58
C LEU A 191 -1.82 -4.44 -17.98
N ASP A 192 -0.93 -5.41 -17.82
CA ASP A 192 -1.21 -6.82 -18.13
C ASP A 192 -2.41 -7.34 -17.31
N THR A 193 -2.49 -6.96 -16.02
CA THR A 193 -3.59 -7.37 -15.13
C THR A 193 -4.92 -6.72 -15.53
N VAL A 194 -4.90 -5.42 -15.84
CA VAL A 194 -6.11 -4.68 -16.25
C VAL A 194 -6.61 -5.23 -17.59
N ASP A 195 -5.73 -5.46 -18.55
CA ASP A 195 -6.09 -6.05 -19.85
C ASP A 195 -6.71 -7.43 -19.64
N ALA A 196 -6.10 -8.29 -18.81
CA ALA A 196 -6.65 -9.61 -18.50
C ALA A 196 -8.01 -9.55 -17.78
N ILE A 197 -8.22 -8.58 -16.87
CA ILE A 197 -9.53 -8.38 -16.22
C ILE A 197 -10.56 -7.96 -17.27
N LEU A 198 -10.26 -6.99 -18.12
CA LEU A 198 -11.19 -6.46 -19.11
C LEU A 198 -11.53 -7.48 -20.20
N GLU A 199 -10.57 -8.30 -20.63
CA GLU A 199 -10.78 -9.37 -21.61
C GLU A 199 -11.69 -10.50 -21.08
N LYS A 200 -11.59 -10.83 -19.79
CA LYS A 200 -12.37 -11.90 -19.15
C LYS A 200 -13.71 -11.44 -18.59
N SER A 201 -13.90 -10.14 -18.35
CA SER A 201 -15.07 -9.63 -17.63
C SER A 201 -16.36 -9.77 -18.46
N GLU A 202 -17.26 -10.65 -18.03
CA GLU A 202 -18.61 -10.78 -18.61
C GLU A 202 -19.66 -9.89 -17.91
N LYS A 203 -19.28 -9.26 -16.79
CA LYS A 203 -20.14 -8.43 -15.94
C LYS A 203 -19.60 -6.98 -15.83
N PRO A 204 -20.44 -6.00 -15.47
CA PRO A 204 -19.97 -4.64 -15.23
C PRO A 204 -18.83 -4.62 -14.20
N VAL A 205 -17.77 -3.88 -14.52
CA VAL A 205 -16.54 -3.82 -13.71
C VAL A 205 -16.17 -2.38 -13.41
N VAL A 206 -15.72 -2.16 -12.19
CA VAL A 206 -15.13 -0.90 -11.72
C VAL A 206 -13.71 -1.20 -11.29
N ILE A 207 -12.74 -0.53 -11.90
CA ILE A 207 -11.32 -0.67 -11.55
C ILE A 207 -10.88 0.67 -10.95
N ILE A 208 -10.35 0.63 -9.73
CA ILE A 208 -9.82 1.80 -9.04
C ILE A 208 -8.35 1.49 -8.72
N LEU A 209 -7.45 2.20 -9.39
CA LEU A 209 -6.02 2.19 -9.09
C LEU A 209 -5.72 3.44 -8.27
N GLN A 210 -5.31 3.26 -7.02
CA GLN A 210 -5.11 4.38 -6.12
C GLN A 210 -3.90 4.14 -5.22
N SER A 211 -2.96 5.08 -5.25
CA SER A 211 -1.87 5.15 -4.29
C SER A 211 -2.39 5.65 -2.94
N ASP A 212 -1.88 5.11 -1.84
CA ASP A 212 -2.23 5.54 -0.50
C ASP A 212 -1.60 6.90 -0.14
N HIS A 213 -0.40 7.19 -0.69
CA HIS A 213 0.30 8.46 -0.62
C HIS A 213 1.43 8.57 -1.66
N GLY A 214 1.91 9.78 -1.93
CA GLY A 214 3.13 9.98 -2.71
C GLY A 214 4.41 9.63 -1.94
N ASP A 215 5.55 9.84 -2.59
CA ASP A 215 6.85 9.47 -2.05
C ASP A 215 7.33 10.36 -0.88
N GLU A 216 8.18 9.83 0.00
CA GLU A 216 8.71 10.56 1.17
C GLU A 216 10.17 11.01 1.06
N LYS A 217 10.86 10.80 -0.07
CA LYS A 217 12.27 11.16 -0.25
C LYS A 217 12.60 12.60 0.16
N TYR A 218 11.72 13.55 -0.15
CA TYR A 218 11.93 14.98 0.14
C TYR A 218 11.27 15.46 1.43
N LEU A 219 10.61 14.56 2.19
CA LEU A 219 9.84 14.93 3.36
C LEU A 219 10.68 14.92 4.64
N GLY A 220 10.91 16.11 5.20
CA GLY A 220 11.44 16.25 6.55
C GLY A 220 10.33 16.23 7.60
N TRP A 221 10.09 15.12 8.29
CA TRP A 221 9.00 15.01 9.28
C TRP A 221 9.06 16.04 10.42
N HIS A 222 10.25 16.45 10.85
CA HIS A 222 10.43 17.46 11.91
C HIS A 222 10.38 18.91 11.39
N ALA A 223 10.70 19.11 10.11
CA ALA A 223 10.75 20.41 9.46
C ALA A 223 10.28 20.27 8.01
N PRO A 224 8.96 20.09 7.79
CA PRO A 224 8.43 19.77 6.47
C PRO A 224 8.59 20.97 5.53
N SER A 225 9.14 20.73 4.34
CA SER A 225 9.25 21.71 3.26
C SER A 225 8.02 21.64 2.36
N THR A 226 7.70 22.73 1.64
CA THR A 226 6.62 22.72 0.62
C THR A 226 6.85 21.63 -0.42
N GLN A 227 8.08 21.44 -0.90
CA GLN A 227 8.39 20.38 -1.87
C GLN A 227 8.12 18.99 -1.29
N GLY A 228 8.57 18.70 -0.08
CA GLY A 228 8.37 17.41 0.57
C GLY A 228 6.90 17.09 0.80
N VAL A 229 6.13 18.06 1.29
CA VAL A 229 4.68 17.91 1.46
C VAL A 229 3.98 17.72 0.13
N ASN A 230 4.37 18.47 -0.91
CA ASN A 230 3.77 18.37 -2.24
C ASN A 230 3.97 16.96 -2.83
N VAL A 231 5.22 16.46 -2.81
CA VAL A 231 5.52 15.11 -3.31
C VAL A 231 4.81 14.04 -2.49
N ARG A 232 4.80 14.15 -1.15
CA ARG A 232 4.07 13.19 -0.29
C ARG A 232 2.56 13.20 -0.54
N SER A 233 1.99 14.36 -0.86
CA SER A 233 0.56 14.49 -1.10
C SER A 233 0.11 14.07 -2.51
N ALA A 234 1.04 13.91 -3.44
CA ALA A 234 0.76 13.57 -4.83
C ALA A 234 0.47 12.07 -4.99
N ALA A 235 -0.69 11.64 -4.50
CA ALA A 235 -1.18 10.28 -4.66
C ALA A 235 -1.78 10.09 -6.06
N PHE A 236 -1.30 9.07 -6.79
CA PHE A 236 -1.89 8.65 -8.06
C PHE A 236 -3.31 8.10 -7.87
N SER A 237 -4.23 8.45 -8.76
CA SER A 237 -5.58 7.87 -8.82
C SER A 237 -6.05 7.76 -10.26
N ALA A 238 -6.54 6.58 -10.64
CA ALA A 238 -7.19 6.30 -11.90
C ALA A 238 -8.42 5.43 -11.65
N ILE A 239 -9.51 5.71 -12.36
CA ILE A 239 -10.79 5.04 -12.19
C ILE A 239 -11.32 4.68 -13.58
N TYR A 240 -11.75 3.44 -13.73
CA TYR A 240 -12.42 2.92 -14.92
C TYR A 240 -13.81 2.43 -14.55
N PHE A 241 -14.80 2.85 -15.33
CA PHE A 241 -16.18 2.37 -15.26
C PHE A 241 -16.52 1.70 -16.58
N SER A 242 -17.03 0.47 -16.52
CA SER A 242 -17.36 -0.32 -17.71
C SER A 242 -18.51 0.24 -18.56
N ASP A 243 -19.31 1.18 -18.03
CA ASP A 243 -20.34 1.89 -18.80
C ASP A 243 -19.80 3.16 -19.47
N HIS A 244 -18.54 3.52 -19.24
CA HIS A 244 -17.85 4.68 -19.77
C HIS A 244 -18.52 6.03 -19.46
N VAL A 245 -19.34 6.11 -18.41
CA VAL A 245 -19.98 7.35 -17.96
C VAL A 245 -19.16 7.98 -16.85
N TYR A 246 -18.51 9.11 -17.14
CA TYR A 246 -17.54 9.74 -16.23
C TYR A 246 -17.96 11.13 -15.73
N ASP A 247 -19.21 11.54 -15.94
CA ASP A 247 -19.70 12.90 -15.68
C ASP A 247 -19.47 13.38 -14.23
N ALA A 248 -19.44 12.46 -13.28
CA ALA A 248 -19.22 12.76 -11.86
C ALA A 248 -17.73 12.78 -11.44
N LEU A 249 -16.81 12.37 -12.31
CA LEU A 249 -15.37 12.41 -12.07
C LEU A 249 -14.79 13.74 -12.53
N TYR A 250 -13.79 14.24 -11.81
CA TYR A 250 -13.14 15.52 -12.13
C TYR A 250 -11.65 15.53 -11.76
N PRO A 251 -10.82 16.34 -12.45
CA PRO A 251 -9.37 16.26 -12.33
C PRO A 251 -8.80 16.56 -10.94
N THR A 252 -9.49 17.38 -10.15
CA THR A 252 -9.01 17.83 -8.82
C THR A 252 -9.55 16.98 -7.67
N MET A 253 -10.21 15.86 -7.97
CA MET A 253 -10.84 15.00 -6.97
C MET A 253 -9.80 14.39 -6.03
N THR A 254 -10.06 14.52 -4.74
CA THR A 254 -9.28 13.86 -3.70
C THR A 254 -9.85 12.48 -3.38
N THR A 255 -9.00 11.62 -2.82
CA THR A 255 -9.33 10.21 -2.54
C THR A 255 -10.52 10.02 -1.58
N VAL A 256 -10.91 11.05 -0.83
CA VAL A 256 -12.12 11.00 0.03
C VAL A 256 -13.40 10.83 -0.77
N ASN A 257 -13.45 11.36 -2.00
CA ASN A 257 -14.62 11.36 -2.85
C ASN A 257 -14.66 10.17 -3.82
N THR A 258 -13.57 9.40 -3.96
CA THR A 258 -13.46 8.24 -4.86
C THR A 258 -14.66 7.30 -4.72
N PHE A 259 -14.91 6.77 -3.51
CA PHE A 259 -16.03 5.86 -3.31
C PHE A 259 -17.38 6.58 -3.15
N ARG A 260 -17.42 7.88 -2.82
CA ARG A 260 -18.67 8.64 -2.82
C ARG A 260 -19.23 8.73 -4.24
N VAL A 261 -18.39 9.12 -5.20
CA VAL A 261 -18.76 9.20 -6.61
C VAL A 261 -19.11 7.82 -7.17
N THR A 262 -18.24 6.83 -6.96
CA THR A 262 -18.47 5.45 -7.45
C THR A 262 -19.78 4.86 -6.92
N LEU A 263 -20.07 5.01 -5.62
CA LEU A 263 -21.30 4.46 -5.04
C LEU A 263 -22.54 5.26 -5.44
N ASN A 264 -22.44 6.58 -5.64
CA ASN A 264 -23.56 7.37 -6.15
C ASN A 264 -23.92 6.92 -7.57
N HIS A 265 -22.92 6.70 -8.42
CA HIS A 265 -23.08 6.26 -9.80
C HIS A 265 -23.69 4.86 -9.92
N TRP A 266 -23.05 3.86 -9.30
CA TRP A 266 -23.40 2.45 -9.51
C TRP A 266 -24.56 1.94 -8.63
N PHE A 267 -24.82 2.59 -7.50
CA PHE A 267 -25.84 2.15 -6.53
C PHE A 267 -26.94 3.19 -6.29
N GLY A 268 -26.90 4.34 -6.98
CA GLY A 268 -27.89 5.41 -6.79
C GLY A 268 -27.87 6.02 -5.39
N THR A 269 -26.78 5.81 -4.63
CA THR A 269 -26.63 6.43 -3.31
C THR A 269 -26.57 7.95 -3.43
N GLN A 270 -26.78 8.64 -2.31
CA GLN A 270 -26.87 10.10 -2.25
C GLN A 270 -25.80 10.66 -1.31
N TYR A 271 -24.59 10.11 -1.35
CA TYR A 271 -23.48 10.61 -0.55
C TYR A 271 -23.10 12.01 -1.04
N PRO A 272 -23.24 13.06 -0.23
CA PRO A 272 -22.77 14.39 -0.62
C PRO A 272 -21.25 14.35 -0.80
N LEU A 273 -20.73 15.09 -1.77
CA LEU A 273 -19.28 15.24 -1.89
C LEU A 273 -18.73 15.99 -0.68
N LEU A 274 -17.58 15.58 -0.18
CA LEU A 274 -16.84 16.32 0.83
C LEU A 274 -15.91 17.33 0.15
N PRO A 275 -15.58 18.45 0.81
CA PRO A 275 -14.65 19.41 0.23
C PRO A 275 -13.31 18.77 -0.07
N ASP A 276 -12.82 18.88 -1.31
CA ASP A 276 -11.51 18.37 -1.70
C ASP A 276 -10.39 19.15 -1.01
N LYS A 277 -9.72 18.47 -0.09
CA LYS A 277 -8.63 19.01 0.72
C LYS A 277 -7.46 18.06 0.80
N VAL A 278 -6.28 18.64 0.74
CA VAL A 278 -5.00 17.98 1.01
C VAL A 278 -4.56 18.35 2.41
N PHE A 279 -4.23 17.35 3.22
CA PHE A 279 -3.77 17.55 4.58
C PHE A 279 -2.36 17.00 4.76
N PHE A 280 -1.53 17.79 5.45
CA PHE A 280 -0.32 17.30 6.07
C PHE A 280 -0.61 16.93 7.53
N HIS A 281 0.03 15.88 8.03
CA HIS A 281 -0.01 15.55 9.45
C HIS A 281 1.39 15.19 9.94
N GLU A 282 1.63 15.39 11.24
CA GLU A 282 2.86 14.92 11.88
C GLU A 282 2.97 13.39 11.84
N HIS A 283 4.20 12.87 11.83
CA HIS A 283 4.41 11.42 11.77
C HIS A 283 3.69 10.72 12.93
N THR A 284 2.97 9.63 12.65
CA THR A 284 2.13 8.99 13.66
C THR A 284 2.93 8.48 14.85
N ALA A 285 4.18 8.07 14.67
CA ALA A 285 5.07 7.69 15.78
C ALA A 285 5.39 8.85 16.75
N LEU A 286 5.24 10.11 16.32
CA LEU A 286 5.45 11.29 17.15
C LEU A 286 4.20 11.67 17.95
N THR A 287 3.07 11.01 17.69
CA THR A 287 1.79 11.29 18.37
C THR A 287 1.49 10.19 19.37
N SER A 288 1.14 10.57 20.60
CA SER A 288 0.78 9.60 21.63
C SER A 288 -0.38 8.72 21.16
N PHE A 289 -0.42 7.46 21.61
CA PHE A 289 -1.45 6.50 21.19
C PHE A 289 -2.88 7.03 21.40
N ASN A 290 -3.09 7.81 22.46
CA ASN A 290 -4.41 8.30 22.87
C ASN A 290 -4.84 9.63 22.23
N THR A 291 -3.98 10.26 21.44
CA THR A 291 -4.23 11.55 20.78
C THR A 291 -4.41 11.39 19.28
N LYS A 292 -5.29 12.19 18.69
CA LYS A 292 -5.35 12.34 17.24
C LYS A 292 -4.19 13.21 16.76
N PRO A 293 -3.45 12.81 15.71
CA PRO A 293 -2.51 13.69 15.03
C PRO A 293 -3.20 14.97 14.62
N LYS A 294 -2.46 16.08 14.66
CA LYS A 294 -2.95 17.32 14.07
C LYS A 294 -2.86 17.22 12.55
N PHE A 295 -3.99 17.42 11.88
CA PHE A 295 -4.05 17.58 10.43
C PHE A 295 -4.05 19.06 10.12
N VAL A 296 -3.16 19.49 9.23
CA VAL A 296 -3.06 20.86 8.77
C VAL A 296 -3.36 20.92 7.29
N ASP A 297 -4.21 21.88 6.91
CA ASP A 297 -4.56 22.13 5.52
C ASP A 297 -3.31 22.57 4.74
N SER A 298 -2.94 21.78 3.73
CA SER A 298 -1.72 22.01 2.95
C SER A 298 -1.79 23.27 2.09
N CYS A 299 -2.99 23.70 1.70
CA CYS A 299 -3.16 24.97 0.99
C CYS A 299 -2.82 26.14 1.93
N ALA A 300 -3.36 26.12 3.14
CA ALA A 300 -3.15 27.20 4.11
C ALA A 300 -1.70 27.30 4.62
N GLN A 301 -1.03 26.17 4.87
CA GLN A 301 0.32 26.17 5.46
C GLN A 301 1.44 26.14 4.42
N PHE A 302 1.26 25.39 3.32
CA PHE A 302 2.34 25.13 2.36
C PHE A 302 2.08 25.73 0.98
N ASN A 303 0.95 26.42 0.78
CA ASN A 303 0.50 26.96 -0.52
C ASN A 303 0.32 25.85 -1.58
N ILE A 304 -0.06 24.65 -1.14
CA ILE A 304 -0.39 23.51 -2.00
C ILE A 304 -1.92 23.43 -2.08
N CYS A 305 -2.48 24.23 -2.99
CA CYS A 305 -3.92 24.36 -3.16
C CYS A 305 -4.38 23.55 -4.38
N LEU A 306 -5.51 22.86 -4.25
CA LEU A 306 -6.17 22.28 -5.40
C LEU A 306 -6.80 23.41 -6.23
N PRO A 307 -6.78 23.30 -7.57
CA PRO A 307 -7.51 24.23 -8.41
C PRO A 307 -9.00 24.24 -8.02
N ALA A 308 -9.65 25.39 -8.11
CA ALA A 308 -11.10 25.44 -7.95
C ALA A 308 -11.76 24.60 -9.05
N HIS A 309 -12.68 23.72 -8.66
CA HIS A 309 -13.56 23.07 -9.62
C HIS A 309 -14.49 24.14 -10.22
N PRO A 310 -14.55 24.31 -11.54
CA PRO A 310 -15.58 25.17 -12.13
C PRO A 310 -16.95 24.54 -11.84
N ASP A 311 -17.82 25.29 -11.17
CA ASP A 311 -19.22 24.91 -10.91
C ASP A 311 -19.98 24.59 -12.22
#